data_AF-A0A1W1Y4Z4-F1
#
_entry.id   AF-A0A1W1Y4Z4-F1
#
_cell.length_a   1.000
_cell.length_b   1.000
_cell.length_c   1.000
_cell.angle_alpha   90.00
_cell.angle_beta   90.00
_cell.angle_gamma   90.00
#
_symmetry.space_group_name_H-M   'P 1'
#
loop_
_entity.id
_entity.type
_entity.pdbx_description
1 polymer ?
#
loop_
_entity_poly.entity_id
_entity_poly.type
_entity_poly.pdbx_seq_one_letter_code
_entity_poly.pdbx_strand_id
1 'polypeptide(L)'
;MIQIRLAWWRDRLLEDSAAWPSSKPVLQCLRAWNGQHKSLVGLVDGWEAAVIGEDGGADLRAARVEAFVALARLLGVSRLDAVREVALQTVDPERRALARHRMPRSMRPLAVLRTFAQRDAAQDKKNRALLDMMRIVRAGMLGW
;
A
#
# COMPACT_ATOMS: atom_id res chain seq x y z
N MET A 1 9.03 -15.43 19.75
CA MET A 1 9.51 -14.03 19.94
C MET A 1 8.82 -13.02 19.01
N ILE A 2 8.36 -13.40 17.82
CA ILE A 2 7.72 -12.46 16.87
C ILE A 2 6.39 -11.87 17.35
N GLN A 3 5.61 -12.68 18.09
CA GLN A 3 4.31 -12.31 18.65
C GLN A 3 4.34 -11.10 19.59
N ILE A 4 5.26 -11.11 20.55
CA ILE A 4 5.46 -9.98 21.49
C ILE A 4 5.81 -8.69 20.74
N ARG A 5 6.57 -8.80 19.64
CA ARG A 5 6.96 -7.63 18.84
C ARG A 5 5.80 -7.06 18.02
N LEU A 6 4.91 -7.91 17.50
CA LEU A 6 3.72 -7.47 16.78
C LEU A 6 2.70 -6.83 17.72
N ALA A 7 2.47 -7.43 18.89
CA ALA A 7 1.64 -6.84 19.93
C ALA A 7 2.15 -5.45 20.31
N TRP A 8 3.46 -5.29 20.51
CA TRP A 8 4.05 -3.98 20.75
C TRP A 8 3.79 -2.97 19.61
N TRP A 9 3.90 -3.40 18.35
CA TRP A 9 3.62 -2.53 17.20
C TRP A 9 2.15 -2.14 17.11
N ARG A 10 1.23 -3.07 17.36
CA ARG A 10 -0.22 -2.84 17.41
C ARG A 10 -0.56 -1.77 18.44
N ASP A 11 -0.05 -1.91 19.66
CA ASP A 11 -0.27 -0.95 20.73
C ASP A 11 0.26 0.44 20.37
N ARG A 12 1.50 0.52 19.84
CA ARG A 12 2.09 1.80 19.44
C ARG A 12 1.32 2.48 18.32
N LEU A 13 0.82 1.74 17.33
CA LEU A 13 0.06 2.32 16.22
C LEU A 13 -1.34 2.79 16.64
N LEU A 14 -1.89 2.29 17.75
CA LEU A 14 -3.17 2.73 18.33
C LEU A 14 -3.02 3.97 19.21
N GLU A 15 -1.88 4.12 19.88
CA GLU A 15 -1.51 5.31 20.66
C GLU A 15 -1.47 6.57 19.78
N ASP A 16 -1.62 7.75 20.42
CA ASP A 16 -1.36 9.00 19.73
C ASP A 16 0.14 9.14 19.41
N SER A 17 0.43 9.52 18.17
CA SER A 17 1.78 9.87 17.70
C SER A 17 2.54 10.88 18.55
N ALA A 18 1.83 11.74 19.30
CA ALA A 18 2.43 12.68 20.26
C ALA A 18 3.08 11.96 21.46
N ALA A 19 2.56 10.80 21.85
CA ALA A 19 3.06 10.02 23.00
C ALA A 19 4.24 9.10 22.65
N TRP A 20 4.62 8.99 21.37
CA TRP A 20 5.66 8.05 20.95
C TRP A 20 7.07 8.46 21.40
N PRO A 21 7.91 7.48 21.76
CA PRO A 21 9.30 7.73 22.13
C PRO A 21 10.10 8.26 20.93
N SER A 22 10.93 9.28 21.17
CA SER A 22 11.82 9.87 20.16
C SER A 22 12.95 8.94 19.73
N SER A 23 13.28 7.90 20.49
CA SER A 23 14.40 6.98 20.17
C SER A 23 14.12 6.01 19.01
N LYS A 24 12.91 5.99 18.43
CA LYS A 24 12.49 5.06 17.37
C LYS A 24 12.35 5.78 16.02
N PRO A 25 13.31 5.68 15.08
CA PRO A 25 13.29 6.41 13.81
C PRO A 25 12.05 6.14 12.96
N VAL A 26 11.56 4.91 12.92
CA VAL A 26 10.36 4.54 12.14
C VAL A 26 9.11 5.25 12.68
N LEU A 27 8.93 5.30 14.01
CA LEU A 27 7.81 6.02 14.63
C LEU A 27 7.91 7.53 14.37
N GLN A 28 9.11 8.10 14.35
CA GLN A 28 9.29 9.50 13.97
C GLN A 28 8.79 9.77 12.55
N CYS A 29 9.15 8.93 11.57
CA CYS A 29 8.66 9.08 10.20
C CYS A 29 7.12 8.97 10.12
N LEU A 30 6.52 8.09 10.92
CA LEU A 30 5.06 7.90 10.95
C LEU A 30 4.31 9.08 11.58
N ARG A 31 4.96 10.01 12.30
CA ARG A 31 4.30 11.21 12.82
C ARG A 31 3.70 12.07 11.71
N ALA A 32 4.30 12.07 10.53
CA ALA A 32 3.79 12.78 9.36
C ALA A 32 2.40 12.29 8.90
N TRP A 33 1.94 11.13 9.38
CA TRP A 33 0.62 10.59 9.06
C TRP A 33 -0.52 11.26 9.83
N ASN A 34 -0.23 12.15 10.79
CA ASN A 34 -1.21 13.02 11.44
C ASN A 34 -2.54 12.31 11.83
N GLY A 35 -2.43 11.25 12.64
CA GLY A 35 -3.58 10.41 13.06
C GLY A 35 -3.96 9.28 12.11
N GLN A 36 -3.63 9.36 10.82
CA GLN A 36 -3.95 8.30 9.84
C GLN A 36 -3.11 7.03 10.03
N HIS A 37 -2.02 7.07 10.81
CA HIS A 37 -1.16 5.91 11.10
C HIS A 37 -1.93 4.75 11.75
N LYS A 38 -3.06 5.01 12.42
CA LYS A 38 -3.93 3.97 13.00
C LYS A 38 -4.46 2.98 11.96
N SER A 39 -4.62 3.41 10.71
CA SER A 39 -4.98 2.53 9.60
C SER A 39 -3.94 1.44 9.31
N LEU A 40 -2.69 1.61 9.78
CA LEU A 40 -1.61 0.66 9.59
C LEU A 40 -1.68 -0.51 10.57
N VAL A 41 -2.52 -0.45 11.61
CA VAL A 41 -2.75 -1.56 12.54
C VAL A 41 -3.16 -2.82 11.78
N GLY A 42 -4.04 -2.68 10.78
CA GLY A 42 -4.46 -3.80 9.94
C GLY A 42 -3.30 -4.50 9.22
N LEU A 43 -2.17 -3.83 8.96
CA LEU A 43 -0.99 -4.48 8.37
C LEU A 43 -0.33 -5.45 9.36
N VAL A 44 -0.34 -5.11 10.65
CA VAL A 44 0.17 -5.98 11.72
C VAL A 44 -0.74 -7.20 11.85
N ASP A 45 -2.06 -6.96 11.93
CA ASP A 45 -3.07 -8.03 12.06
C ASP A 45 -3.09 -8.95 10.84
N GLY A 46 -3.10 -8.36 9.65
CA GLY A 46 -3.08 -9.12 8.40
C GLY A 46 -1.79 -9.89 8.19
N TRP A 47 -0.63 -9.36 8.62
CA TRP A 47 0.63 -10.11 8.58
C TRP A 47 0.59 -11.31 9.54
N GLU A 48 0.04 -11.12 10.74
CA GLU A 48 -0.14 -12.19 11.72
C GLU A 48 -1.06 -13.29 11.17
N ALA A 49 -2.20 -12.90 10.59
CA ALA A 49 -3.13 -13.80 9.92
C ALA A 49 -2.47 -14.56 8.75
N ALA A 50 -1.66 -13.88 7.93
CA ALA A 50 -0.97 -14.51 6.80
C ALA A 50 0.09 -15.56 7.22
N VAL A 51 0.66 -15.43 8.42
CA VAL A 51 1.73 -16.33 8.92
C VAL A 51 1.16 -17.49 9.72
N ILE A 52 0.04 -17.29 10.41
CA ILE A 52 -0.52 -18.25 11.39
C ILE A 52 -1.86 -18.81 10.94
N GLY A 53 -2.62 -18.04 10.18
CA GLY A 53 -3.94 -18.42 9.68
C GLY A 53 -3.90 -19.12 8.32
N GLU A 54 -5.10 -19.47 7.86
CA GLU A 54 -5.33 -20.21 6.60
C GLU A 54 -5.97 -19.33 5.51
N ASP A 55 -6.00 -18.00 5.70
CA ASP A 55 -6.66 -17.05 4.79
C ASP A 55 -5.88 -16.77 3.49
N GLY A 56 -4.69 -17.38 3.34
CA GLY A 56 -3.79 -17.15 2.20
C GLY A 56 -3.36 -15.69 2.07
N GLY A 57 -3.31 -14.95 3.17
CA GLY A 57 -2.95 -13.53 3.23
C GLY A 57 -4.02 -12.57 2.70
N ALA A 58 -5.29 -12.98 2.67
CA ALA A 58 -6.40 -12.11 2.28
C ALA A 58 -6.50 -10.86 3.16
N ASP A 59 -6.34 -11.01 4.47
CA ASP A 59 -6.38 -9.90 5.43
C ASP A 59 -5.21 -8.95 5.24
N LEU A 60 -4.00 -9.49 4.98
CA LEU A 60 -2.84 -8.68 4.63
C LEU A 60 -3.08 -7.88 3.33
N ARG A 61 -3.70 -8.51 2.33
CA ARG A 61 -4.04 -7.81 1.09
C ARG A 61 -5.03 -6.67 1.34
N ALA A 62 -6.09 -6.92 2.10
CA ALA A 62 -7.07 -5.89 2.46
C ALA A 62 -6.42 -4.73 3.24
N ALA A 63 -5.57 -5.03 4.22
CA ALA A 63 -4.86 -4.03 5.01
C ALA A 63 -3.91 -3.16 4.17
N ARG A 64 -3.22 -3.75 3.18
CA ARG A 64 -2.39 -2.98 2.23
C ARG A 64 -3.22 -1.98 1.42
N VAL A 65 -4.43 -2.36 1.00
CA VAL A 65 -5.34 -1.45 0.31
C VAL A 65 -5.75 -0.29 1.21
N GLU A 66 -6.12 -0.57 2.47
CA GLU A 66 -6.47 0.48 3.43
C GLU A 66 -5.30 1.43 3.72
N ALA A 67 -4.06 0.92 3.78
CA ALA A 67 -2.89 1.77 3.95
C ALA A 67 -2.72 2.78 2.79
N PHE A 68 -2.97 2.36 1.54
CA PHE A 68 -2.95 3.27 0.40
C PHE A 68 -4.11 4.28 0.42
N VAL A 69 -5.29 3.86 0.86
CA VAL A 69 -6.45 4.75 1.02
C VAL A 69 -6.19 5.78 2.13
N ALA A 70 -5.59 5.39 3.24
CA ALA A 70 -5.21 6.29 4.32
C ALA A 70 -4.14 7.30 3.89
N LEU A 71 -3.15 6.86 3.11
CA LEU A 71 -2.19 7.76 2.48
C LEU A 71 -2.88 8.75 1.54
N ALA A 72 -3.85 8.30 0.74
CA ALA A 72 -4.61 9.18 -0.13
C ALA A 72 -5.43 10.23 0.65
N ARG A 73 -6.04 9.84 1.78
CA ARG A 73 -6.70 10.78 2.70
C ARG A 73 -5.73 11.81 3.26
N LEU A 74 -4.55 11.37 3.71
CA LEU A 74 -3.49 12.24 4.21
C LEU A 74 -3.05 13.27 3.15
N LEU A 75 -3.00 12.86 1.88
CA LEU A 75 -2.64 13.70 0.75
C LEU A 75 -3.81 14.53 0.19
N GLY A 76 -4.97 14.54 0.85
CA GLY A 76 -6.15 15.32 0.44
C GLY A 76 -6.83 14.85 -0.85
N VAL A 77 -6.68 13.57 -1.21
CA VAL A 77 -7.31 13.02 -2.42
C VAL A 77 -8.78 12.74 -2.17
N SER A 78 -9.66 13.32 -2.99
CA SER A 78 -11.11 13.16 -2.89
C SER A 78 -11.64 11.84 -3.43
N ARG A 79 -11.05 11.32 -4.53
CA ARG A 79 -11.50 10.10 -5.21
C ARG A 79 -10.90 8.83 -4.60
N LEU A 80 -11.30 8.49 -3.38
CA LEU A 80 -10.75 7.34 -2.65
C LEU A 80 -11.10 5.99 -3.30
N ASP A 81 -12.27 5.86 -3.94
CA ASP A 81 -12.67 4.62 -4.63
C ASP A 81 -11.73 4.28 -5.78
N ALA A 82 -11.29 5.31 -6.52
CA ALA A 82 -10.33 5.15 -7.59
C ALA A 82 -8.96 4.68 -7.06
N VAL A 83 -8.53 5.20 -5.89
CA VAL A 83 -7.31 4.75 -5.22
C VAL A 83 -7.44 3.30 -4.77
N ARG A 84 -8.58 2.95 -4.16
CA ARG A 84 -8.88 1.59 -3.70
C ARG A 84 -8.79 0.58 -4.85
N GLU A 85 -9.39 0.87 -6.00
CA GLU A 85 -9.34 -0.02 -7.17
C GLU A 85 -7.91 -0.19 -7.72
N VAL A 86 -7.12 0.88 -7.80
CA VAL A 86 -5.71 0.79 -8.25
C VAL A 86 -4.85 0.07 -7.21
N ALA A 87 -5.09 0.29 -5.92
CA ALA A 87 -4.41 -0.40 -4.83
C ALA A 87 -4.72 -1.90 -4.85
N LEU A 88 -5.99 -2.29 -5.07
CA LEU A 88 -6.39 -3.69 -5.23
C LEU A 88 -5.60 -4.37 -6.36
N GLN A 89 -5.48 -3.72 -7.52
CA GLN A 89 -4.68 -4.24 -8.64
C GLN A 89 -3.17 -4.28 -8.38
N THR A 90 -2.68 -3.51 -7.41
CA THR A 90 -1.26 -3.52 -7.01
C THR A 90 -0.97 -4.66 -6.04
N VAL A 91 -1.96 -5.02 -5.24
CA VAL A 91 -1.87 -6.05 -4.21
C VAL A 91 -2.25 -7.43 -4.75
N ASP A 92 -3.16 -7.47 -5.72
CA ASP A 92 -3.64 -8.62 -6.47
C ASP A 92 -3.59 -8.29 -7.98
N PRO A 93 -2.44 -8.56 -8.65
CA PRO A 93 -2.22 -8.17 -10.04
C PRO A 93 -3.03 -9.00 -11.06
N GLU A 94 -3.55 -10.17 -10.67
CA GLU A 94 -4.41 -10.99 -11.52
C GLU A 94 -5.84 -10.42 -11.59
N ARG A 95 -6.22 -9.59 -10.61
CA ARG A 95 -7.53 -8.93 -10.57
C ARG A 95 -7.70 -8.01 -11.76
N ARG A 96 -8.73 -8.30 -12.57
CA ARG A 96 -9.06 -7.48 -13.74
C ARG A 96 -9.63 -6.12 -13.32
N ALA A 97 -9.09 -5.06 -13.91
CA ALA A 97 -9.61 -3.71 -13.70
C ALA A 97 -11.00 -3.56 -14.30
N LEU A 98 -11.97 -3.13 -13.49
CA LEU A 98 -13.31 -2.75 -13.96
C LEU A 98 -13.29 -1.42 -14.73
N ALA A 99 -12.40 -0.51 -14.35
CA ALA A 99 -12.24 0.79 -15.01
C ALA A 99 -10.79 1.31 -14.96
N ARG A 100 -10.42 2.12 -15.96
CA ARG A 100 -9.14 2.86 -15.93
C ARG A 100 -9.31 4.15 -15.15
N HIS A 101 -8.71 4.20 -13.97
CA HIS A 101 -8.69 5.41 -13.16
C HIS A 101 -7.42 6.24 -13.40
N ARG A 102 -7.60 7.54 -13.63
CA ARG A 102 -6.49 8.49 -13.67
C ARG A 102 -6.21 8.98 -12.26
N MET A 103 -5.00 8.73 -11.76
CA MET A 103 -4.57 9.15 -10.44
C MET A 103 -4.21 10.64 -10.41
N PRO A 104 -4.55 11.35 -9.31
CA PRO A 104 -4.07 12.71 -9.07
C PRO A 104 -2.55 12.71 -8.94
N ARG A 105 -1.92 13.88 -9.14
CA ARG A 105 -0.44 14.02 -9.16
C ARG A 105 0.22 13.39 -7.93
N SER A 106 -0.36 13.58 -6.75
CA SER A 106 0.13 13.05 -5.47
C SER A 106 0.11 11.52 -5.37
N MET A 107 -0.75 10.84 -6.15
CA MET A 107 -0.91 9.37 -6.12
C MET A 107 -0.45 8.68 -7.42
N ARG A 108 0.19 9.39 -8.35
CA ARG A 108 0.81 8.76 -9.53
C ARG A 108 1.84 7.67 -9.18
N PRO A 109 2.61 7.75 -8.08
CA PRO A 109 3.47 6.64 -7.66
C PRO A 109 2.70 5.32 -7.49
N LEU A 110 1.43 5.35 -7.06
CA LEU A 110 0.61 4.14 -6.95
C LEU A 110 0.30 3.53 -8.33
N ALA A 111 0.07 4.36 -9.36
CA ALA A 111 -0.10 3.88 -10.73
C ALA A 111 1.18 3.20 -11.25
N VAL A 112 2.35 3.71 -10.87
CA VAL A 112 3.65 3.10 -11.19
C VAL A 112 3.80 1.75 -10.48
N LEU A 113 3.51 1.68 -9.17
CA LEU A 113 3.57 0.43 -8.41
C LEU A 113 2.66 -0.65 -9.00
N ARG A 114 1.45 -0.28 -9.41
CA ARG A 114 0.55 -1.19 -10.13
C ARG A 114 1.19 -1.72 -11.41
N THR A 115 1.81 -0.87 -12.23
CA THR A 115 2.45 -1.34 -13.47
C THR A 115 3.60 -2.30 -13.19
N PHE A 116 4.35 -2.11 -12.10
CA PHE A 116 5.38 -3.07 -11.68
C PHE A 116 4.77 -4.39 -11.21
N ALA A 117 3.73 -4.36 -10.38
CA ALA A 117 3.05 -5.56 -9.89
C ALA A 117 2.48 -6.40 -11.04
N GLN A 118 1.85 -5.75 -12.03
CA GLN A 118 1.34 -6.41 -13.23
C GLN A 118 2.45 -7.02 -14.09
N ARG A 119 3.60 -6.35 -14.19
CA ARG A 119 4.76 -6.87 -14.93
C ARG A 119 5.34 -8.11 -14.25
N ASP A 120 5.51 -8.04 -12.94
CA ASP A 120 6.09 -9.13 -12.14
C ASP A 120 5.23 -10.39 -12.23
N ALA A 121 3.90 -10.24 -12.12
CA ALA A 121 2.94 -11.32 -12.29
C ALA A 121 2.89 -11.89 -13.71
N ALA A 122 3.11 -11.06 -14.74
CA ALA A 122 3.06 -11.51 -16.14
C ALA A 122 4.27 -12.37 -16.56
N GLN A 123 5.35 -12.42 -15.77
CA GLN A 123 6.56 -13.24 -15.97
C GLN A 123 7.00 -13.43 -17.44
N ASP A 124 6.90 -12.37 -18.27
CA ASP A 124 7.27 -12.44 -19.68
C ASP A 124 8.80 -12.28 -19.81
N LYS A 125 9.52 -13.41 -19.72
CA LYS A 125 11.00 -13.53 -19.80
C LYS A 125 11.62 -13.03 -21.11
N LYS A 126 10.86 -12.41 -22.02
CA LYS A 126 11.37 -11.86 -23.28
C LYS A 126 11.61 -10.36 -23.16
N ASN A 127 12.90 -10.01 -23.08
CA ASN A 127 13.58 -8.74 -23.34
C ASN A 127 12.71 -7.57 -23.91
N ARG A 128 11.74 -7.07 -23.14
CA ARG A 128 10.90 -5.89 -23.45
C ARG A 128 11.20 -4.73 -22.51
N ALA A 129 12.41 -4.68 -21.97
CA ALA A 129 12.85 -3.69 -20.97
C ALA A 129 12.54 -2.24 -21.39
N LEU A 130 12.69 -1.91 -22.68
CA LEU A 130 12.46 -0.56 -23.20
C LEU A 130 10.96 -0.21 -23.27
N LEU A 131 10.11 -1.16 -23.69
CA LEU A 131 8.64 -0.99 -23.69
C LEU A 131 8.10 -0.88 -22.25
N ASP A 132 8.64 -1.66 -21.32
CA ASP A 132 8.24 -1.63 -19.93
C ASP A 132 8.68 -0.33 -19.24
N MET A 133 9.89 0.14 -19.51
CA MET A 133 10.35 1.44 -19.06
C MET A 133 9.43 2.56 -19.58
N MET A 134 9.02 2.51 -20.84
CA MET A 134 8.05 3.47 -21.39
C MET A 134 6.68 3.37 -20.70
N ARG A 135 6.20 2.18 -20.35
CA ARG A 135 4.94 2.01 -19.59
C ARG A 135 5.04 2.62 -18.19
N ILE A 136 6.17 2.41 -17.51
CA ILE A 136 6.45 2.96 -16.17
C ILE A 136 6.52 4.49 -16.23
N VAL A 137 7.30 5.04 -17.16
CA VAL A 137 7.42 6.49 -17.37
C VAL A 137 6.05 7.10 -17.67
N ARG A 138 5.27 6.48 -18.57
CA ARG A 138 3.92 6.92 -18.90
C ARG A 138 2.98 6.88 -17.69
N ALA A 139 3.05 5.83 -16.87
CA ALA A 139 2.24 5.73 -15.65
C ALA A 139 2.61 6.84 -14.65
N GLY A 140 3.90 7.14 -14.49
CA GLY A 140 4.37 8.25 -13.64
C GLY A 140 3.99 9.64 -14.16
N MET A 141 3.96 9.83 -15.48
CA MET A 141 3.62 11.12 -16.10
C MET A 141 2.11 11.37 -16.20
N LEU A 142 1.33 10.33 -16.53
CA LEU A 142 -0.10 10.47 -16.84
C LEU A 142 -1.03 9.96 -15.72
N GLY A 143 -0.54 9.08 -14.85
CA GLY A 143 -1.25 8.56 -13.68
C GLY A 143 -2.17 7.37 -13.96
N TRP A 144 -1.92 6.56 -15.00
CA TRP A 144 -2.75 5.44 -15.43
C TRP A 144 -1.98 4.38 -16.19
#